data_AF-A0A078A7R9-F1
#
_entry.id   AF-A0A078A7R9-F1
#
_cell.length_a   1.000
_cell.length_b   1.000
_cell.length_c   1.000
_cell.angle_alpha   90.00
_cell.angle_beta   90.00
_cell.angle_gamma   90.00
#
_symmetry.space_group_name_H-M   'P 1'
#
loop_
_entity.id
_entity.type
_entity.pdbx_description
1 polymer ?
#
loop_
_entity_poly.entity_id
_entity_poly.type
_entity_poly.pdbx_seq_one_letter_code
_entity_poly.pdbx_strand_id
1 'polypeptide(L)'
;MKFVSCLSEAIIEAPLIHVLSLFGEIDLFKDWYPNVNECNIAKQVTNYRGMYTLKQSMQWPVWPREIVIKASGMIDRKNSACLIVLKSIDEGQTFFNVPSPATSNGHVRIDIIRGYHYLQRIDDNTTRYISIFNTDPKISMIPSWFLNFVLTKICYQMLVIVQKKSKEVPNSIYWERIQKRRDFYGKIQDIYDELVRQLKEKE
;
A
#
# COMPACT_ATOMS: atom_id res chain seq x y z
N MET A 1 15.47 -3.40 20.39
CA MET A 1 14.57 -3.16 19.24
C MET A 1 14.45 -4.46 18.46
N LYS A 2 13.25 -4.96 18.21
CA LYS A 2 13.03 -6.19 17.42
C LYS A 2 12.28 -5.79 16.15
N PHE A 3 12.99 -5.80 15.04
CA PHE A 3 12.41 -5.55 13.72
C PHE A 3 11.96 -6.86 13.11
N VAL A 4 10.78 -6.85 12.52
CA VAL A 4 10.30 -7.99 11.74
C VAL A 4 10.17 -7.54 10.29
N SER A 5 10.88 -8.25 9.42
CA SER A 5 10.77 -8.09 7.99
C SER A 5 9.87 -9.20 7.45
N CYS A 6 8.76 -8.82 6.83
CA CYS A 6 7.84 -9.75 6.18
C CYS A 6 7.88 -9.53 4.68
N LEU A 7 8.14 -10.60 3.93
CA LEU A 7 7.90 -10.65 2.49
C LEU A 7 6.63 -11.46 2.24
N SER A 8 5.71 -10.91 1.47
CA SER A 8 4.48 -11.58 1.05
C SER A 8 4.37 -11.47 -0.47
N GLU A 9 4.12 -12.59 -1.13
CA GLU A 9 4.03 -12.67 -2.58
C GLU A 9 2.81 -13.50 -2.99
N ALA A 10 2.09 -13.03 -4.02
CA ALA A 10 0.99 -13.76 -4.63
C ALA A 10 0.84 -13.39 -6.12
N ILE A 11 0.24 -14.31 -6.87
CA ILE A 11 -0.34 -14.00 -8.17
C ILE A 11 -1.79 -13.61 -7.93
N ILE A 12 -2.14 -12.41 -8.36
CA ILE A 12 -3.48 -11.85 -8.24
C ILE A 12 -4.19 -11.99 -9.59
N GLU A 13 -5.31 -12.71 -9.60
CA GLU A 13 -6.20 -12.83 -10.76
C GLU A 13 -7.04 -11.55 -10.95
N ALA A 14 -6.37 -10.44 -11.24
CA ALA A 14 -6.97 -9.20 -11.68
C ALA A 14 -5.98 -8.36 -12.51
N PRO A 15 -6.48 -7.48 -13.40
CA PRO A 15 -5.66 -6.50 -14.12
C PRO A 15 -4.85 -5.61 -13.16
N LEU A 16 -3.66 -5.20 -13.60
CA LEU A 16 -2.73 -4.40 -12.79
C LEU A 16 -3.37 -3.13 -12.23
N ILE A 17 -4.15 -2.41 -13.04
CA ILE A 17 -4.82 -1.17 -12.62
C ILE A 17 -5.81 -1.41 -11.47
N HIS A 18 -6.47 -2.58 -11.44
CA HIS A 18 -7.39 -2.92 -10.35
C HIS A 18 -6.64 -3.17 -9.05
N VAL A 19 -5.50 -3.84 -9.10
CA VAL A 19 -4.67 -4.07 -7.91
C VAL A 19 -4.05 -2.75 -7.44
N LEU A 20 -3.54 -1.95 -8.38
CA LEU A 20 -2.92 -0.66 -8.09
C LEU A 20 -3.89 0.34 -7.47
N SER A 21 -5.15 0.38 -7.91
CA SER A 21 -6.14 1.34 -7.40
C SER A 21 -6.46 1.14 -5.92
N LEU A 22 -6.37 -0.09 -5.40
CA LEU A 22 -6.51 -0.38 -3.97
C LEU A 22 -5.48 0.36 -3.11
N PHE A 23 -4.28 0.60 -3.66
CA PHE A 23 -3.21 1.34 -2.99
C PHE A 23 -3.16 2.83 -3.40
N GLY A 24 -3.61 3.15 -4.61
CA GLY A 24 -3.64 4.52 -5.14
C GLY A 24 -4.74 5.40 -4.55
N GLU A 25 -5.86 4.81 -4.14
CA GLU A 25 -6.99 5.50 -3.48
C GLU A 25 -6.97 5.25 -1.97
N ILE A 26 -5.95 5.80 -1.30
CA ILE A 26 -5.68 5.55 0.13
C ILE A 26 -6.84 5.92 1.08
N ASP A 27 -7.69 6.87 0.69
CA ASP A 27 -8.86 7.28 1.48
C ASP A 27 -9.93 6.18 1.56
N LEU A 28 -9.98 5.29 0.56
CA LEU A 28 -10.85 4.13 0.51
C LEU A 28 -10.25 2.90 1.21
N PHE A 29 -9.01 2.99 1.69
CA PHE A 29 -8.31 1.86 2.31
C PHE A 29 -9.01 1.37 3.59
N LYS A 30 -9.62 2.28 4.35
CA LYS A 30 -10.41 1.97 5.55
C LYS A 30 -11.63 1.08 5.28
N ASP A 31 -12.15 1.09 4.05
CA ASP A 31 -13.39 0.38 3.71
C ASP A 31 -13.17 -1.12 3.54
N TRP A 32 -11.92 -1.57 3.42
CA TRP A 32 -11.59 -2.97 3.18
C TRP A 32 -10.44 -3.50 4.02
N TYR A 33 -9.49 -2.66 4.46
CA TYR A 33 -8.39 -3.13 5.27
C TYR A 33 -8.83 -3.29 6.74
N PRO A 34 -8.64 -4.47 7.35
CA PRO A 34 -9.14 -4.73 8.70
C PRO A 34 -8.59 -3.74 9.72
N ASN A 35 -9.48 -3.32 10.62
CA ASN A 35 -9.17 -2.46 11.76
C ASN A 35 -8.65 -1.06 11.41
N VAL A 36 -8.60 -0.64 10.14
CA VAL A 36 -8.29 0.75 9.80
C VAL A 36 -9.59 1.56 9.88
N ASN A 37 -9.61 2.55 10.77
CA ASN A 37 -10.79 3.38 10.99
C ASN A 37 -10.74 4.69 10.21
N GLU A 38 -9.53 5.25 10.08
CA GLU A 38 -9.31 6.55 9.46
C GLU A 38 -8.12 6.46 8.51
N CYS A 39 -8.29 7.02 7.31
CA CYS A 39 -7.24 7.24 6.34
C CYS A 39 -7.36 8.67 5.82
N ASN A 40 -6.32 9.47 5.99
CA ASN A 40 -6.30 10.85 5.51
C ASN A 40 -5.03 11.15 4.70
N ILE A 41 -5.19 11.94 3.66
CA ILE A 41 -4.09 12.50 2.87
C ILE A 41 -3.64 13.78 3.56
N ALA A 42 -2.55 13.73 4.32
CA ALA A 42 -2.04 14.91 5.02
C ALA A 42 -1.38 15.91 4.06
N LYS A 43 -0.71 15.41 3.01
CA LYS A 43 -0.15 16.25 1.95
C LYS A 43 0.03 15.47 0.66
N GLN A 44 -0.68 15.86 -0.41
CA GLN A 44 -0.37 15.37 -1.75
C GLN A 44 0.64 16.33 -2.42
N VAL A 45 1.72 15.79 -2.98
CA VAL A 45 2.74 16.56 -3.72
C VAL A 45 2.55 16.39 -5.23
N THR A 46 2.37 15.14 -5.66
CA THR A 46 2.03 14.75 -7.04
C THR A 46 1.07 13.57 -6.98
N ASN A 47 0.47 13.13 -8.08
CA ASN A 47 -0.34 11.90 -8.09
C ASN A 47 0.43 10.63 -7.64
N TYR A 48 1.76 10.66 -7.67
CA TYR A 48 2.62 9.53 -7.29
C TYR A 48 3.25 9.70 -5.90
N ARG A 49 3.12 10.86 -5.25
CA ARG A 49 3.89 11.17 -4.04
C ARG A 49 3.07 11.99 -3.05
N GLY A 50 3.03 11.51 -1.82
CA GLY A 50 2.30 12.18 -0.75
C GLY A 50 2.67 11.68 0.64
N MET A 51 2.07 12.34 1.63
CA MET A 51 2.10 11.99 3.04
C MET A 51 0.68 11.59 3.47
N TYR A 52 0.60 10.46 4.15
CA TYR A 52 -0.65 9.80 4.51
C TYR A 52 -0.65 9.46 5.98
N THR A 53 -1.84 9.50 6.58
CA THR A 53 -2.07 9.11 7.96
C THR A 53 -3.11 8.01 8.01
N LEU A 54 -2.83 6.97 8.79
CA LEU A 54 -3.74 5.85 9.02
C LEU A 54 -3.90 5.64 10.52
N LYS A 55 -5.12 5.43 10.97
CA LYS A 55 -5.41 5.00 12.35
C LYS A 55 -6.03 3.62 12.36
N GLN A 56 -5.51 2.79 13.24
CA GLN A 56 -5.90 1.40 13.39
C GLN A 56 -6.41 1.13 14.81
N SER A 57 -7.60 0.53 14.88
CA SER A 57 -8.08 -0.13 16.09
C SER A 57 -7.21 -1.34 16.38
N MET A 58 -7.00 -1.64 17.66
CA MET A 58 -6.40 -2.89 18.09
C MET A 58 -7.28 -3.53 19.16
N GLN A 59 -7.28 -4.86 19.20
CA GLN A 59 -7.95 -5.60 20.24
C GLN A 59 -7.16 -5.46 21.55
N TRP A 60 -7.89 -5.33 22.67
CA TRP A 60 -7.28 -5.33 24.00
C TRP A 60 -6.45 -6.62 24.19
N PRO A 61 -5.22 -6.57 24.75
CA PRO A 61 -4.61 -5.48 25.52
C PRO A 61 -3.72 -4.51 24.73
N VAL A 62 -3.85 -4.44 23.41
CA VAL A 62 -3.01 -3.56 22.58
C VAL A 62 -3.73 -2.23 22.32
N TRP A 63 -3.05 -1.11 22.62
CA TRP A 63 -3.58 0.23 22.31
C TRP A 63 -3.81 0.46 20.81
N PRO A 64 -4.71 1.37 20.42
CA PRO A 64 -4.84 1.82 19.03
C PRO A 64 -3.50 2.28 18.44
N ARG A 65 -3.34 2.10 17.14
CA ARG A 65 -2.11 2.41 16.42
C ARG A 65 -2.32 3.52 15.41
N GLU A 66 -1.30 4.35 15.26
CA GLU A 66 -1.27 5.40 14.25
C GLU A 66 -0.03 5.25 13.37
N ILE A 67 -0.19 5.46 12.07
CA ILE A 67 0.88 5.37 11.08
C ILE A 67 0.89 6.69 10.31
N VAL A 68 2.04 7.35 10.25
CA VAL A 68 2.27 8.51 9.38
C VAL A 68 3.40 8.16 8.43
N ILE A 69 3.07 8.07 7.13
CA ILE A 69 4.02 7.63 6.10
C ILE A 69 4.12 8.65 4.98
N LYS A 70 5.30 8.75 4.38
CA LYS A 70 5.47 9.25 3.01
C LYS A 70 5.52 8.06 2.07
N ALA A 71 4.82 8.17 0.94
CA ALA A 71 4.90 7.17 -0.12
C ALA A 71 5.29 7.82 -1.46
N SER A 72 5.90 7.04 -2.32
CA SER A 72 6.26 7.42 -3.69
C SER A 72 6.09 6.22 -4.62
N GLY A 73 5.31 6.41 -5.68
CA GLY A 73 5.11 5.45 -6.76
C GLY A 73 6.03 5.74 -7.94
N MET A 74 6.47 4.69 -8.61
CA MET A 74 7.26 4.75 -9.84
C MET A 74 6.90 3.58 -10.76
N ILE A 75 7.09 3.78 -12.06
CA ILE A 75 6.85 2.75 -13.08
C ILE A 75 8.20 2.14 -13.46
N ASP A 76 8.30 0.83 -13.37
CA ASP A 76 9.37 0.01 -13.92
C ASP A 76 8.95 -0.47 -15.31
N ARG A 77 9.41 0.28 -16.32
CA ARG A 77 9.13 -0.02 -17.73
C ARG A 77 9.74 -1.34 -18.18
N LYS A 78 10.88 -1.74 -17.62
CA LYS A 78 11.60 -2.96 -18.04
C LYS A 78 10.80 -4.21 -17.69
N ASN A 79 10.17 -4.20 -16.52
CA ASN A 79 9.44 -5.35 -16.00
C ASN A 79 7.92 -5.23 -16.11
N SER A 80 7.41 -4.19 -16.79
CA SER A 80 5.98 -3.87 -16.84
C SER A 80 5.33 -3.83 -15.45
N ALA A 81 5.95 -3.07 -14.53
CA ALA A 81 5.56 -3.07 -13.13
C ALA A 81 5.45 -1.65 -12.54
N CYS A 82 4.70 -1.54 -11.44
CA CYS A 82 4.66 -0.38 -10.56
C CYS A 82 5.34 -0.71 -9.24
N LEU A 83 6.20 0.18 -8.75
CA LEU A 83 6.79 0.10 -7.43
C LEU A 83 6.29 1.26 -6.57
N ILE A 84 5.76 0.94 -5.39
CA ILE A 84 5.38 1.92 -4.35
C ILE A 84 6.36 1.72 -3.20
N VAL A 85 7.07 2.79 -2.84
CA VAL A 85 7.99 2.81 -1.69
C VAL A 85 7.39 3.70 -0.62
N LEU A 86 7.37 3.22 0.62
CA LEU A 86 6.86 3.96 1.76
C LEU A 86 7.80 3.88 2.96
N LYS A 87 7.77 4.93 3.79
CA LYS A 87 8.56 5.04 5.02
C LYS A 87 7.84 5.95 6.01
N SER A 88 7.91 5.62 7.30
CA SER A 88 7.37 6.49 8.35
C SER A 88 8.11 7.84 8.42
N ILE A 89 7.37 8.85 8.86
CA ILE A 89 7.91 10.19 9.15
C ILE A 89 7.79 10.43 10.65
N ASP A 90 8.90 10.77 11.29
CA ASP A 90 8.93 11.07 12.71
C ASP A 90 8.11 12.31 13.04
N GLU A 91 7.62 12.41 14.28
CA GLU A 91 6.87 13.57 14.73
C GLU A 91 7.70 14.85 14.61
N GLY A 92 7.09 15.92 14.09
CA GLY A 92 7.77 17.19 13.85
C GLY A 92 8.71 17.23 12.62
N GLN A 93 9.07 16.08 12.04
CA GLN A 93 9.80 16.08 10.77
C GLN A 93 8.92 16.64 9.65
N THR A 94 9.50 17.49 8.80
CA THR A 94 8.76 18.10 7.69
C THR A 94 8.85 17.28 6.41
N PHE A 95 7.74 17.27 5.66
CA PHE A 95 7.64 16.73 4.32
C PHE A 95 7.06 17.82 3.41
N PHE A 96 7.86 18.35 2.48
CA PHE A 96 7.47 19.48 1.62
C PHE A 96 6.87 20.65 2.40
N ASN A 97 7.58 21.09 3.44
CA ASN A 97 7.20 22.18 4.34
C ASN A 97 5.91 21.94 5.15
N VAL A 98 5.37 20.73 5.14
CA VAL A 98 4.26 20.33 6.02
C VAL A 98 4.83 19.46 7.14
N PRO A 99 4.66 19.83 8.43
CA PRO A 99 5.12 19.00 9.52
C PRO A 99 4.29 17.71 9.61
N SER A 100 4.96 16.61 9.96
CA SER A 100 4.29 15.38 10.36
C SER A 100 3.40 15.67 11.58
N PRO A 101 2.10 15.29 11.55
CA PRO A 101 1.19 15.57 12.66
C PRO A 101 1.67 14.94 13.96
N ALA A 102 1.27 15.51 15.08
CA ALA A 102 1.50 14.91 16.39
C ALA A 102 0.73 13.60 16.54
N THR A 103 1.27 12.66 17.30
CA THR A 103 0.59 11.39 17.58
C THR A 103 -0.69 11.67 18.36
N SER A 104 -1.81 11.11 17.93
CA SER A 104 -3.10 11.31 18.61
C SER A 104 -3.06 10.78 20.06
N ASN A 105 -3.69 11.48 21.00
CA ASN A 105 -3.78 11.03 22.38
C ASN A 105 -4.35 9.59 22.48
N GLY A 106 -3.73 8.75 23.30
CA GLY A 106 -4.13 7.35 23.49
C GLY A 106 -3.72 6.40 22.36
N HIS A 107 -3.01 6.88 21.33
CA HIS A 107 -2.50 6.05 20.23
C HIS A 107 -0.99 5.83 20.37
N VAL A 108 -0.52 4.70 19.84
CA VAL A 108 0.91 4.40 19.72
C VAL A 108 1.31 4.48 18.25
N ARG A 109 2.29 5.34 17.94
CA ARG A 109 2.80 5.52 16.57
C ARG A 109 3.72 4.38 16.15
N ILE A 110 3.37 3.69 15.07
CA ILE A 110 4.16 2.62 14.46
C ILE A 110 5.21 3.22 13.52
N ASP A 111 6.41 2.64 13.53
CA ASP A 111 7.48 3.02 12.62
C ASP A 111 7.65 1.96 11.53
N ILE A 112 7.34 2.33 10.29
CA ILE A 112 7.71 1.55 9.12
C ILE A 112 9.06 2.07 8.64
N ILE A 113 10.11 1.27 8.90
CA ILE A 113 11.48 1.62 8.50
C ILE A 113 11.57 1.65 6.98
N ARG A 114 11.00 0.62 6.33
CA ARG A 114 10.90 0.48 4.87
C ARG A 114 9.67 -0.37 4.51
N GLY A 115 8.86 0.12 3.58
CA GLY A 115 7.78 -0.63 2.96
C GLY A 115 7.88 -0.56 1.44
N TYR A 116 7.57 -1.67 0.78
CA TYR A 116 7.58 -1.80 -0.67
C TYR A 116 6.33 -2.56 -1.11
N HIS A 117 5.67 -2.06 -2.14
CA HIS A 117 4.74 -2.83 -2.97
C HIS A 117 5.26 -2.85 -4.39
N TYR A 118 5.39 -4.04 -4.96
CA TYR A 118 5.77 -4.25 -6.34
C TYR A 118 4.62 -4.97 -7.03
N LEU A 119 4.04 -4.34 -8.04
CA LEU A 119 2.89 -4.82 -8.79
C LEU A 119 3.30 -4.97 -10.24
N GLN A 120 3.52 -6.20 -10.69
CA GLN A 120 3.96 -6.50 -12.04
C GLN A 120 2.83 -7.11 -12.84
N ARG A 121 2.57 -6.55 -14.02
CA ARG A 121 1.64 -7.16 -14.98
C ARG A 121 2.26 -8.45 -15.52
N ILE A 122 1.51 -9.54 -15.50
CA ILE A 122 1.87 -10.79 -16.18
C ILE A 122 1.15 -10.84 -17.52
N ASP A 123 -0.17 -10.66 -17.51
CA ASP A 123 -1.02 -10.53 -18.69
C ASP A 123 -2.13 -9.49 -18.45
N ASP A 124 -3.18 -9.49 -19.27
CA ASP A 124 -4.29 -8.53 -19.16
C ASP A 124 -5.12 -8.69 -17.88
N ASN A 125 -5.13 -9.89 -17.30
CA ASN A 125 -6.01 -10.29 -16.20
C ASN A 125 -5.26 -10.83 -14.98
N THR A 126 -3.93 -10.92 -15.02
CA THR A 126 -3.11 -11.36 -13.89
C THR A 126 -1.98 -10.39 -13.56
N THR A 127 -1.77 -10.23 -12.25
CA THR A 127 -0.77 -9.33 -11.67
C THR A 127 0.02 -10.06 -10.60
N ARG A 128 1.35 -10.07 -10.70
CA ARG A 128 2.22 -10.49 -9.60
C ARG A 128 2.31 -9.37 -8.57
N TYR A 129 1.94 -9.66 -7.34
CA TYR A 129 2.01 -8.74 -6.22
C TYR A 129 3.04 -9.21 -5.21
N ILE A 130 4.04 -8.37 -4.94
CA ILE A 130 5.04 -8.58 -3.90
C ILE A 130 4.96 -7.41 -2.93
N SER A 131 4.97 -7.70 -1.64
CA SER A 131 5.09 -6.69 -0.60
C SER A 131 6.18 -7.04 0.39
N ILE A 132 6.94 -6.04 0.80
CA ILE A 132 8.02 -6.17 1.78
C ILE A 132 7.83 -5.07 2.80
N PHE A 133 7.67 -5.45 4.07
CA PHE A 133 7.54 -4.50 5.17
C PHE A 133 8.55 -4.81 6.26
N ASN A 134 9.28 -3.78 6.66
CA ASN A 134 10.10 -3.76 7.86
C ASN A 134 9.49 -2.75 8.83
N THR A 135 8.85 -3.27 9.88
CA THR A 135 8.02 -2.50 10.80
C THR A 135 8.45 -2.74 12.24
N ASP A 136 8.49 -1.67 13.03
CA ASP A 136 8.53 -1.72 14.48
C ASP A 136 7.13 -1.42 15.04
N PRO A 137 6.38 -2.45 15.48
CA PRO A 137 5.03 -2.26 16.02
C PRO A 137 5.01 -1.66 17.43
N LYS A 138 6.19 -1.42 18.05
CA LYS A 138 6.39 -0.92 19.40
C LYS A 138 5.59 -1.68 20.45
N ILE A 139 5.55 -3.01 20.31
CA ILE A 139 4.89 -3.87 21.29
C ILE A 139 5.94 -4.43 22.25
N SER A 140 5.91 -3.97 23.49
CA SER A 140 6.71 -4.53 24.58
C SER A 140 6.08 -5.84 25.09
N MET A 141 6.91 -6.73 25.63
CA MET A 141 6.49 -7.94 26.37
C MET A 141 5.80 -9.06 25.55
N ILE A 142 5.75 -8.97 24.21
CA ILE A 142 5.29 -10.09 23.37
C ILE A 142 6.48 -11.02 22.99
N PRO A 143 6.36 -12.35 23.19
CA PRO A 143 7.34 -13.31 22.69
C PRO A 143 7.50 -13.26 21.17
N SER A 144 8.73 -13.38 20.67
CA SER A 144 9.03 -13.30 19.23
C SER A 144 8.29 -14.34 18.38
N TRP A 145 8.11 -15.56 18.90
CA TRP A 145 7.38 -16.61 18.19
C TRP A 145 5.92 -16.21 17.93
N PHE A 146 5.28 -15.55 18.90
CA PHE A 146 3.90 -15.11 18.81
C PHE A 146 3.76 -13.92 17.86
N LEU A 147 4.68 -12.95 17.96
CA LEU A 147 4.72 -11.82 17.03
C LEU A 147 4.87 -12.30 15.58
N ASN A 148 5.80 -13.23 15.33
CA ASN A 148 6.00 -13.80 14.00
C ASN A 148 4.74 -14.53 13.51
N PHE A 149 4.12 -15.35 14.36
CA PHE A 149 2.86 -16.04 14.01
C PHE A 149 1.75 -15.06 13.61
N VAL A 150 1.53 -14.01 14.41
CA VAL A 150 0.50 -12.99 14.13
C VAL A 150 0.82 -12.24 12.83
N LEU A 151 2.07 -11.80 12.63
CA LEU A 151 2.47 -11.08 11.42
C LEU A 151 2.31 -11.94 10.17
N THR A 152 2.68 -13.23 10.21
CA THR A 152 2.44 -14.16 9.09
C THR A 152 0.96 -14.28 8.76
N LYS A 153 0.07 -14.32 9.77
CA LYS A 153 -1.39 -14.35 9.54
C LYS A 153 -1.91 -13.06 8.93
N ILE A 154 -1.45 -11.91 9.40
CA ILE A 154 -1.81 -10.59 8.84
C ILE A 154 -1.36 -10.50 7.37
N CYS A 155 -0.14 -10.91 7.07
CA CYS A 155 0.40 -10.95 5.71
C CYS A 155 -0.43 -11.84 4.79
N TYR A 156 -0.78 -13.05 5.23
CA TYR A 156 -1.63 -13.96 4.47
C TYR A 156 -3.03 -13.37 4.24
N GLN A 157 -3.64 -12.83 5.28
CA GLN A 157 -4.95 -12.19 5.21
C GLN A 157 -4.93 -11.00 4.24
N MET A 158 -3.87 -10.19 4.23
CA MET A 158 -3.71 -9.09 3.29
C MET A 158 -3.71 -9.58 1.84
N LEU A 159 -2.97 -10.65 1.51
CA LEU A 159 -2.95 -11.21 0.16
C LEU A 159 -4.35 -11.69 -0.27
N VAL A 160 -5.08 -12.38 0.61
CA VAL A 160 -6.44 -12.87 0.34
C VAL A 160 -7.41 -11.70 0.11
N ILE A 161 -7.31 -10.65 0.93
CA ILE A 161 -8.18 -9.47 0.80
C ILE A 161 -7.87 -8.71 -0.49
N VAL A 162 -6.60 -8.50 -0.84
CA VAL A 162 -6.20 -7.87 -2.11
C VAL A 162 -6.75 -8.68 -3.28
N GLN A 163 -6.56 -10.00 -3.30
CA GLN A 163 -7.10 -10.86 -4.35
C GLN A 163 -8.63 -10.71 -4.50
N LYS A 164 -9.36 -10.72 -3.38
CA LYS A 164 -10.81 -10.56 -3.39
C LYS A 164 -11.22 -9.17 -3.88
N LYS A 165 -10.63 -8.12 -3.32
CA LYS A 165 -11.00 -6.73 -3.60
C LYS A 165 -10.64 -6.30 -5.01
N SER A 166 -9.53 -6.77 -5.57
CA SER A 166 -9.17 -6.48 -6.96
C SER A 166 -10.16 -7.05 -7.97
N LYS A 167 -10.82 -8.19 -7.66
CA LYS A 167 -11.91 -8.75 -8.47
C LYS A 167 -13.21 -7.96 -8.35
N GLU A 168 -13.45 -7.34 -7.20
CA GLU A 168 -14.63 -6.50 -6.94
C GLU A 168 -14.53 -5.09 -7.54
N VAL A 169 -13.32 -4.66 -7.96
CA VAL A 169 -13.06 -3.31 -8.48
C VAL A 169 -14.09 -2.86 -9.52
N PRO A 170 -14.39 -3.63 -10.60
CA PRO A 170 -15.34 -3.21 -11.63
C PRO A 170 -16.74 -2.82 -11.12
N ASN A 171 -17.16 -3.37 -9.98
CA ASN A 171 -18.47 -3.13 -9.36
C ASN A 171 -18.39 -2.21 -8.13
N SER A 172 -17.36 -1.36 -8.06
CA SER A 172 -17.09 -0.54 -6.88
C SER A 172 -16.74 0.91 -7.24
N ILE A 173 -16.69 1.77 -6.23
CA ILE A 173 -16.24 3.16 -6.38
C ILE A 173 -14.82 3.29 -6.97
N TYR A 174 -13.98 2.25 -6.85
CA TYR A 174 -12.67 2.22 -7.47
C TYR A 174 -12.76 2.29 -8.99
N TRP A 175 -13.72 1.59 -9.61
CA TRP A 175 -13.92 1.63 -11.05
C TRP A 175 -14.26 3.04 -11.53
N GLU A 176 -15.18 3.72 -10.85
CA GLU A 176 -15.52 5.10 -11.18
C GLU A 176 -14.30 6.02 -11.12
N ARG A 177 -13.46 5.87 -10.09
CA ARG A 177 -12.24 6.68 -9.93
C ARG A 177 -11.20 6.36 -11.00
N ILE A 178 -11.05 5.09 -11.37
CA ILE A 178 -10.17 4.67 -12.47
C ILE A 178 -10.57 5.37 -13.77
N GLN A 179 -11.87 5.39 -14.08
CA GLN A 179 -12.38 6.02 -15.29
C GLN A 179 -12.25 7.56 -15.26
N LYS A 180 -12.52 8.18 -14.11
CA LYS A 180 -12.46 9.65 -13.94
C LYS A 180 -11.03 10.19 -13.92
N ARG A 181 -10.08 9.47 -13.32
CA ARG A 181 -8.67 9.89 -13.14
C ARG A 181 -7.77 9.40 -14.27
N ARG A 182 -8.15 9.69 -15.51
CA ARG A 182 -7.33 9.38 -16.70
C ARG A 182 -5.95 10.04 -16.66
N ASP A 183 -5.81 11.18 -15.98
CA ASP A 183 -4.54 11.87 -15.76
C ASP A 183 -3.52 11.04 -14.95
N PHE A 184 -3.99 10.05 -14.20
CA PHE A 184 -3.19 9.11 -13.41
C PHE A 184 -3.25 7.70 -13.99
N TYR A 185 -4.41 7.02 -13.91
CA TYR A 185 -4.53 5.64 -14.36
C TYR A 185 -4.43 5.49 -15.88
N GLY A 186 -4.95 6.47 -16.62
CA GLY A 186 -4.83 6.49 -18.08
C GLY A 186 -3.37 6.57 -18.53
N LYS A 187 -2.58 7.48 -17.94
CA LYS A 187 -1.13 7.56 -18.25
C LYS A 187 -0.38 6.27 -17.94
N ILE A 188 -0.74 5.59 -16.85
CA ILE A 188 -0.14 4.32 -16.48
C ILE A 188 -0.52 3.25 -17.52
N GLN A 189 -1.79 3.20 -17.94
CA GLN A 189 -2.26 2.31 -18.99
C GLN A 189 -1.57 2.60 -20.34
N ASP A 190 -1.48 3.86 -20.76
CA ASP A 190 -0.83 4.28 -22.00
C ASP A 190 0.63 3.82 -22.06
N ILE A 191 1.36 3.95 -20.95
CA ILE A 191 2.75 3.47 -20.84
C ILE A 191 2.81 1.94 -21.02
N TYR A 192 1.85 1.21 -20.47
CA TYR A 192 1.82 -0.24 -20.64
C TYR A 192 1.43 -0.68 -22.04
N ASP A 193 0.50 0.01 -22.68
CA ASP A 193 0.09 -0.28 -24.05
C ASP A 193 1.25 -0.01 -25.02
N GLU A 194 2.02 1.06 -24.78
CA GLU A 194 3.27 1.35 -25.50
C GLU A 194 4.29 0.21 -25.34
N LEU A 195 4.51 -0.28 -24.11
CA LEU A 195 5.46 -1.36 -23.84
C LEU A 195 5.06 -2.68 -24.50
N VAL A 196 3.76 -3.03 -24.48
CA VAL A 196 3.26 -4.23 -25.17
C VAL A 196 3.50 -4.13 -26.68
N ARG A 197 3.28 -2.95 -27.27
CA ARG A 197 3.50 -2.74 -28.69
C ARG A 197 4.97 -2.92 -29.08
N GLN A 198 5.89 -2.37 -28.28
CA GLN A 198 7.33 -2.51 -28.49
C GLN A 198 7.84 -3.95 -28.33
N LEU A 199 7.20 -4.77 -27.48
CA LEU A 199 7.55 -6.18 -27.34
C LEU A 199 7.11 -6.99 -28.56
N LYS A 200 5.90 -6.74 -29.07
CA LYS A 200 5.37 -7.41 -30.28
C LYS A 200 6.16 -7.05 -31.56
N GLU A 201 6.72 -5.85 -31.64
CA GLU A 201 7.54 -5.43 -32.79
C GLU A 201 8.95 -6.05 -32.81
N LYS A 202 9.36 -6.71 -31.72
CA LYS A 202 10.67 -7.39 -31.59
C LYS A 202 10.61 -8.90 -31.80
N GLU A 203 9.40 -9.48 -31.89
CA GLU A 203 9.14 -10.89 -32.17
C GLU A 203 8.89 -11.11 -33.67
#